data_AF-A0A2T5PLS7-F1
#
_entry.id   AF-A0A2T5PLS7-F1
#
_cell.length_a   1.000
_cell.length_b   1.000
_cell.length_c   1.000
_cell.angle_alpha   90.00
_cell.angle_beta   90.00
_cell.angle_gamma   90.00
#
_symmetry.space_group_name_H-M   'P 1'
#
loop_
_entity.id
_entity.type
_entity.pdbx_description
1 polymer ?
#
loop_
_entity_poly.entity_id
_entity_poly.type
_entity_poly.pdbx_seq_one_letter_code
_entity_poly.pdbx_strand_id
1 'polypeptide(L)'
;MREDGSAGLPINPTVIGWAVAALVFAIFTVTVNSSAMVLGAGFFAKFMAVLVGSALGLGGALLGNAIRKFAHPDAVFTQGGILSLIWIKVFWAIGPQVIGLVGGVLLGCSLVLR
;
A
#
# COMPACT_ATOMS: atom_id res chain seq x y z
N MET A 1 -38.29 -10.99 22.21
CA MET A 1 -37.47 -11.46 21.08
C MET A 1 -36.37 -10.43 20.92
N ARG A 2 -35.10 -10.77 21.22
CA ARG A 2 -33.99 -9.81 21.10
C ARG A 2 -33.59 -9.77 19.62
N GLU A 3 -33.56 -8.57 19.05
CA GLU A 3 -32.95 -8.36 17.74
C GLU A 3 -31.46 -8.12 17.99
N ASP A 4 -30.67 -9.11 17.63
CA ASP A 4 -29.22 -9.10 17.73
C ASP A 4 -28.70 -8.23 16.58
N GLY A 5 -28.79 -6.92 16.77
CA GLY A 5 -28.23 -5.90 15.88
C GLY A 5 -26.70 -6.00 15.87
N SER A 6 -26.19 -7.00 15.15
CA SER A 6 -24.78 -7.11 14.81
C SER A 6 -24.45 -5.92 13.92
N ALA A 7 -23.94 -4.85 14.54
CA ALA A 7 -23.36 -3.71 13.86
C ALA A 7 -22.12 -4.19 13.10
N GLY A 8 -22.33 -4.86 11.96
CA GLY A 8 -21.29 -5.25 11.05
C GLY A 8 -20.61 -3.98 10.58
N LEU A 9 -19.38 -3.74 11.06
CA LEU A 9 -18.51 -2.73 10.49
C LEU A 9 -18.53 -2.89 8.97
N PRO A 10 -18.74 -1.82 8.18
CA PRO A 10 -18.69 -1.92 6.73
C PRO A 10 -17.25 -2.28 6.31
N ILE A 11 -16.98 -3.58 6.25
CA ILE A 11 -15.68 -4.11 5.86
C ILE A 11 -15.54 -3.85 4.36
N ASN A 12 -14.65 -2.93 3.99
CA ASN A 12 -14.32 -2.69 2.59
C ASN A 12 -13.25 -3.71 2.16
N PRO A 13 -13.57 -4.68 1.26
CA PRO A 13 -12.63 -5.72 0.86
C PRO A 13 -11.35 -5.16 0.22
N THR A 14 -11.45 -4.02 -0.46
CA THR A 14 -10.30 -3.34 -1.06
C THR A 14 -9.34 -2.81 0.00
N VAL A 15 -9.85 -2.26 1.10
CA VAL A 15 -9.02 -1.76 2.20
C VAL A 15 -8.30 -2.92 2.90
N ILE A 16 -8.98 -4.05 3.11
CA ILE A 16 -8.33 -5.27 3.62
C ILE A 16 -7.23 -5.72 2.66
N GLY A 17 -7.51 -5.79 1.36
CA GLY A 17 -6.53 -6.20 0.36
C GLY A 17 -5.25 -5.37 0.43
N TRP A 18 -5.38 -4.04 0.54
CA TRP A 18 -4.23 -3.15 0.70
C TRP A 18 -3.55 -3.27 2.06
N ALA A 19 -4.30 -3.53 3.13
CA ALA A 19 -3.71 -3.76 4.46
C ALA A 19 -2.85 -5.03 4.50
N VAL A 20 -3.36 -6.12 3.89
CA VAL A 20 -2.60 -7.37 3.74
C VAL A 20 -1.38 -7.16 2.85
N ALA A 21 -1.53 -6.47 1.71
CA ALA A 21 -0.41 -6.17 0.82
C ALA A 21 0.67 -5.33 1.52
N ALA A 22 0.27 -4.32 2.30
CA ALA A 22 1.20 -3.48 3.05
C ALA A 22 1.95 -4.30 4.13
N LEU A 23 1.25 -5.19 4.83
CA LEU A 23 1.85 -6.09 5.82
C LEU A 23 2.88 -7.03 5.19
N VAL A 24 2.49 -7.72 4.11
CA VAL A 24 3.38 -8.65 3.40
C VAL A 24 4.61 -7.90 2.86
N PHE A 25 4.41 -6.72 2.28
CA PHE A 25 5.52 -5.93 1.72
C PHE A 25 6.44 -5.37 2.81
N ALA A 26 5.92 -4.98 3.98
CA ALA A 26 6.73 -4.54 5.11
C ALA A 26 7.57 -5.69 5.68
N ILE A 27 6.98 -6.89 5.83
CA ILE A 27 7.72 -8.09 6.23
C ILE A 27 8.82 -8.41 5.22
N PHE A 28 8.49 -8.40 3.92
CA PHE A 28 9.46 -8.60 2.85
C PHE A 28 10.61 -7.61 2.95
N THR A 29 10.30 -6.31 3.09
CA THR A 29 11.29 -5.23 3.21
C THR A 29 12.25 -5.43 4.37
N VAL A 30 11.78 -5.90 5.54
CA VAL A 30 12.65 -6.09 6.71
C VAL A 30 13.43 -7.41 6.66
N THR A 31 12.92 -8.42 5.93
CA THR A 31 13.53 -9.77 5.88
C THR A 31 14.59 -9.92 4.78
N VAL A 32 14.39 -9.28 3.63
CA VAL A 32 15.31 -9.41 2.48
C VAL A 32 16.33 -8.29 2.38
N ASN A 33 16.23 -7.27 3.22
CA ASN A 33 17.09 -6.10 3.16
C ASN A 33 18.38 -6.31 3.95
N SER A 34 19.50 -6.25 3.23
CA SER A 34 20.86 -6.46 3.75
C SER A 34 21.58 -5.17 4.13
N SER A 35 20.87 -4.04 4.24
CA SER A 35 21.48 -2.80 4.72
C SER A 35 21.94 -2.95 6.17
N ALA A 36 23.04 -2.26 6.51
CA ALA A 36 23.57 -2.24 7.88
C ALA A 36 22.51 -1.78 8.90
N MET A 37 21.61 -0.88 8.48
CA MET A 37 20.47 -0.38 9.24
C MET A 37 19.52 -1.51 9.68
N VAL A 38 19.12 -2.37 8.73
CA VAL A 38 18.19 -3.47 9.00
C VAL A 38 18.91 -4.63 9.71
N LEU A 39 20.16 -4.91 9.36
CA LEU A 39 20.92 -6.01 9.96
C LEU A 39 21.30 -5.74 11.42
N GLY A 40 21.63 -4.49 11.76
CA GLY A 40 21.95 -4.08 13.13
C GLY A 40 20.75 -3.97 14.07
N ALA A 41 19.53 -3.94 13.53
CA ALA A 41 18.32 -3.81 14.32
C ALA A 41 17.94 -5.10 15.05
N GLY A 42 17.64 -4.98 16.35
CA GLY A 42 17.10 -6.08 17.16
C GLY A 42 15.68 -6.47 16.73
N PHE A 43 15.22 -7.64 17.20
CA PHE A 43 13.90 -8.18 16.86
C PHE A 43 12.76 -7.19 17.12
N PHE A 44 12.76 -6.51 18.27
CA PHE A 44 11.71 -5.55 18.62
C PHE A 44 11.66 -4.36 17.67
N ALA A 45 12.83 -3.82 17.26
CA ALA A 45 12.90 -2.73 16.29
C ALA A 45 12.37 -3.16 14.92
N LYS A 46 12.70 -4.39 14.47
CA LYS A 46 12.16 -4.98 13.24
C LYS A 46 10.65 -5.16 13.29
N PHE A 47 10.13 -5.65 14.42
CA PHE A 47 8.70 -5.81 14.62
C PHE A 47 7.97 -4.46 14.57
N MET A 48 8.48 -3.44 15.27
CA MET A 48 7.95 -2.07 15.20
C MET A 48 8.04 -1.49 13.79
N ALA A 49 9.13 -1.73 13.07
CA ALA A 49 9.31 -1.28 11.70
C ALA A 49 8.28 -1.90 10.75
N VAL A 50 7.92 -3.17 10.96
CA VAL A 50 6.84 -3.83 10.21
C VAL A 50 5.49 -3.20 10.54
N LEU A 51 5.18 -2.94 11.82
CA LEU A 51 3.90 -2.32 12.19
C LEU A 51 3.75 -0.91 11.61
N VAL A 52 4.75 -0.06 11.80
CA VAL A 52 4.75 1.33 11.30
C VAL A 52 4.79 1.36 9.78
N GLY A 53 5.63 0.53 9.17
CA GLY A 53 5.69 0.36 7.71
C GLY A 53 4.35 -0.09 7.14
N SER A 54 3.68 -1.06 7.74
CA SER A 54 2.36 -1.54 7.30
C SER A 54 1.28 -0.46 7.41
N ALA A 55 1.27 0.29 8.53
CA ALA A 55 0.31 1.36 8.75
C ALA A 55 0.49 2.51 7.74
N LEU A 56 1.73 2.97 7.53
CA LEU A 56 2.03 4.01 6.54
C LEU A 56 1.87 3.49 5.10
N GLY A 57 2.18 2.23 4.83
CA GLY A 57 1.91 1.58 3.54
C GLY A 57 0.42 1.54 3.20
N LEU A 58 -0.42 1.18 4.15
CA LEU A 58 -1.88 1.25 3.99
C LEU A 58 -2.33 2.70 3.76
N GLY A 59 -1.85 3.65 4.58
CA GLY A 59 -2.15 5.07 4.40
C GLY A 59 -1.76 5.59 3.01
N GLY A 60 -0.57 5.21 2.53
CA GLY A 60 -0.09 5.53 1.19
C GLY A 60 -0.94 4.91 0.08
N ALA A 61 -1.36 3.65 0.22
CA ALA A 61 -2.25 2.99 -0.73
C ALA A 61 -3.62 3.68 -0.81
N LEU A 62 -4.18 4.08 0.34
CA LEU A 62 -5.44 4.82 0.42
C LEU A 62 -5.31 6.22 -0.20
N LEU A 63 -4.19 6.90 0.04
CA LEU A 63 -3.89 8.19 -0.58
C LEU A 63 -3.75 8.04 -2.10
N GLY A 64 -3.04 7.02 -2.57
CA GLY A 64 -2.95 6.68 -3.99
C GLY A 64 -4.33 6.44 -4.60
N ASN A 65 -5.24 5.81 -3.87
CA ASN A 65 -6.62 5.62 -4.31
C ASN A 65 -7.41 6.93 -4.39
N ALA A 66 -7.19 7.85 -3.45
CA ALA A 66 -7.76 9.19 -3.53
C ALA A 66 -7.23 9.95 -4.75
N ILE A 67 -5.91 9.89 -5.01
CA ILE A 67 -5.29 10.48 -6.20
C ILE A 67 -5.87 9.88 -7.48
N ARG A 68 -6.02 8.56 -7.55
CA ARG A 68 -6.67 7.90 -8.69
C ARG A 68 -8.06 8.47 -8.93
N LYS A 69 -8.90 8.54 -7.89
CA LYS A 69 -10.28 9.05 -8.04
C LYS A 69 -10.32 10.52 -8.43
N PHE A 70 -9.34 11.30 -8.01
CA PHE A 70 -9.26 12.74 -8.28
C PHE A 70 -8.71 13.05 -9.68
N ALA A 71 -7.69 12.32 -10.12
CA ALA A 71 -6.90 12.66 -11.32
C ALA A 71 -7.15 11.74 -12.51
N HIS A 72 -7.93 10.65 -12.35
CA HIS A 72 -8.21 9.74 -13.45
C HIS A 72 -9.02 10.47 -14.54
N PRO A 73 -8.50 10.56 -15.77
CA PRO A 73 -9.19 11.22 -16.87
C PRO A 73 -10.39 10.39 -17.38
N ASP A 74 -11.48 11.06 -17.76
CA ASP A 74 -12.66 10.40 -18.32
C ASP A 74 -12.44 9.83 -19.73
N ALA A 75 -11.53 10.45 -20.49
CA ALA A 75 -11.13 9.99 -21.82
C ALA A 75 -9.62 10.12 -21.99
N VAL A 76 -9.00 9.08 -22.55
CA VAL A 76 -7.56 9.05 -22.87
C VAL A 76 -7.39 8.76 -24.35
N PHE A 77 -6.86 9.74 -25.09
CA PHE A 77 -6.52 9.58 -26.50
C PHE A 77 -5.01 9.29 -26.61
N THR A 78 -4.67 8.11 -27.14
CA THR A 78 -3.27 7.70 -27.33
C THR A 78 -2.90 7.72 -28.81
N GLN A 79 -1.70 8.16 -29.16
CA GLN A 79 -1.17 8.06 -30.52
C GLN A 79 -0.30 6.79 -30.76
N GLY A 80 -0.17 5.92 -29.75
CA GLY A 80 0.77 4.79 -29.72
C GLY A 80 0.18 3.39 -29.90
N GLY A 81 -1.00 3.24 -30.51
CA GLY A 81 -1.65 1.94 -30.72
C GLY A 81 -2.24 1.30 -29.45
N ILE A 82 -2.69 0.04 -29.57
CA ILE A 82 -3.46 -0.68 -28.51
C ILE A 82 -2.65 -0.89 -27.22
N LEU A 83 -1.34 -1.12 -27.31
CA LEU A 83 -0.49 -1.36 -26.13
C LEU A 83 -0.39 -0.15 -25.20
N SER A 84 -0.38 1.06 -25.76
CA SER A 84 -0.39 2.31 -24.99
C SER A 84 -1.69 2.47 -24.18
N LEU A 85 -2.82 2.09 -24.77
CA LEU A 85 -4.13 2.08 -24.11
C LEU A 85 -4.20 1.05 -22.98
N ILE A 86 -3.61 -0.13 -23.17
CA ILE A 86 -3.58 -1.16 -22.13
C ILE A 86 -2.75 -0.67 -20.94
N TRP A 87 -1.54 -0.14 -21.19
CA TRP A 87 -0.67 0.34 -20.13
C TRP A 87 -1.28 1.48 -19.31
N ILE A 88 -1.91 2.46 -19.97
CA ILE A 88 -2.52 3.57 -19.24
C ILE A 88 -3.72 3.09 -18.41
N LYS A 89 -4.49 2.13 -18.90
CA LYS A 89 -5.55 1.48 -18.10
C LYS A 89 -4.98 0.76 -16.89
N VAL A 90 -3.88 0.01 -17.03
CA VAL A 90 -3.25 -0.69 -15.90
C VAL A 90 -2.67 0.30 -14.88
N PHE A 91 -1.97 1.33 -15.36
CA PHE A 91 -1.43 2.39 -14.51
C PHE A 91 -2.54 3.04 -13.68
N TRP A 92 -3.64 3.43 -14.32
CA TRP A 92 -4.73 4.03 -13.59
C TRP A 92 -5.53 3.02 -12.76
N ALA A 93 -5.51 1.73 -13.10
CA ALA A 93 -6.18 0.71 -12.30
C ALA A 93 -5.53 0.56 -10.92
N ILE A 94 -4.19 0.50 -10.83
CA ILE A 94 -3.49 0.15 -9.57
C ILE A 94 -2.25 1.01 -9.25
N GLY A 95 -1.73 1.77 -10.21
CA GLY A 95 -0.43 2.43 -10.14
C GLY A 95 -0.28 3.38 -8.96
N PRO A 96 -1.13 4.41 -8.81
CA PRO A 96 -1.05 5.35 -7.68
C PRO A 96 -1.07 4.66 -6.31
N GLN A 97 -1.88 3.60 -6.15
CA GLN A 97 -1.97 2.83 -4.92
C GLN A 97 -0.69 2.05 -4.63
N VAL A 98 -0.12 1.39 -5.64
CA VAL A 98 1.13 0.65 -5.51
C VAL A 98 2.29 1.59 -5.15
N ILE A 99 2.39 2.75 -5.82
CA ILE A 99 3.41 3.76 -5.53
C ILE A 99 3.27 4.25 -4.08
N GLY A 100 2.05 4.58 -3.65
CA GLY A 100 1.76 5.00 -2.29
C GLY A 100 2.09 3.92 -1.26
N LEU A 101 1.76 2.65 -1.54
CA LEU A 101 2.09 1.52 -0.65
C LEU A 101 3.59 1.36 -0.50
N VAL A 102 4.34 1.30 -1.61
CA VAL A 102 5.78 1.10 -1.59
C VAL A 102 6.45 2.27 -0.88
N GLY A 103 6.11 3.50 -1.22
CA GLY A 103 6.64 4.68 -0.55
C GLY A 103 6.33 4.70 0.94
N GLY A 104 5.08 4.43 1.33
CA GLY A 104 4.65 4.40 2.72
C GLY A 104 5.36 3.34 3.56
N VAL A 105 5.52 2.12 3.02
CA VAL A 105 6.24 1.04 3.72
C VAL A 105 7.71 1.39 3.90
N LEU A 106 8.40 1.80 2.83
CA LEU A 106 9.83 2.10 2.90
C LEU A 106 10.13 3.25 3.85
N LEU A 107 9.33 4.32 3.77
CA LEU A 107 9.44 5.45 4.70
C LEU A 107 9.15 5.00 6.15
N GLY A 108 8.07 4.26 6.38
CA GLY A 108 7.71 3.79 7.72
C GLY A 108 8.75 2.88 8.35
N CYS A 109 9.32 1.95 7.58
CA CYS A 109 10.43 1.12 8.06
C CYS A 109 11.68 1.94 8.36
N SER A 110 12.04 2.91 7.50
CA SER A 110 13.22 3.76 7.70
C SER A 110 13.13 4.66 8.94
N LEU A 111 11.92 5.13 9.29
CA LEU A 111 11.69 5.96 10.47
C LEU A 111 11.98 5.21 11.77
N VAL A 112 11.79 3.88 11.78
CA VAL A 112 12.00 3.04 12.96
C VAL A 112 13.42 2.48 13.01
N LEU A 113 13.98 2.08 11.87
CA LEU A 113 15.26 1.36 11.81
C LEU A 113 16.49 2.27 11.75
N ARG A 114 16.30 3.60 11.70
CA ARG A 114 17.32 4.66 11.65
C ARG A 114 18.68 4.29 12.25
#